data_AF-A0A133UKT0-F1
#
_entry.id   AF-A0A133UKT0-F1
#
_cell.length_a   1.000
_cell.length_b   1.000
_cell.length_c   1.000
_cell.angle_alpha   90.00
_cell.angle_beta   90.00
_cell.angle_gamma   90.00
#
_symmetry.space_group_name_H-M   'P 1'
#
loop_
_entity.id
_entity.type
_entity.pdbx_description
1 polymer ?
#
loop_
_entity_poly.entity_id
_entity_poly.type
_entity_poly.pdbx_seq_one_letter_code
_entity_poly.pdbx_strand_id
1 'polypeptide(L)'
;MGLRVNEKEAKELLSINLEKDLKSAVEGSDCIALISAHPEFKNVSFEEISNLTSPNCTIVDGRSAFDREEVKKEGFDYWRIGLGRSRN
;
A
#
# COMPACT_ATOMS: atom_id res chain seq x y z
N MET A 1 11.07 17.59 5.33
CA MET A 1 11.05 16.95 6.66
C MET A 1 10.94 15.45 6.42
N GLY A 2 12.01 14.69 6.68
CA GLY A 2 12.03 13.23 6.50
C GLY A 2 11.87 12.56 7.85
N LEU A 3 10.89 11.66 7.98
CA LEU A 3 10.78 10.79 9.14
C LEU A 3 11.96 9.81 9.09
N ARG A 4 12.80 9.79 10.13
CA ARG A 4 13.87 8.80 10.28
C ARG A 4 13.50 7.93 11.47
N VAL A 5 13.30 6.64 11.22
CA VAL A 5 13.00 5.65 12.25
C VAL A 5 14.09 4.60 12.21
N ASN A 6 14.60 4.22 13.37
CA ASN A 6 15.52 3.09 13.48
C ASN A 6 14.72 1.78 13.38
N GLU A 7 15.17 0.82 12.57
CA GLU A 7 14.46 -0.45 12.36
C GLU A 7 14.25 -1.26 13.66
N LYS A 8 15.24 -1.26 14.57
CA LYS A 8 15.15 -1.98 15.84
C LYS A 8 14.06 -1.38 16.72
N GLU A 9 14.05 -0.06 16.82
CA GLU A 9 13.07 0.69 17.60
C GLU A 9 11.66 0.54 17.01
N ALA A 10 11.52 0.54 15.68
CA ALA A 10 10.25 0.28 15.01
C ALA A 10 9.68 -1.11 15.33
N LYS A 11 10.52 -2.15 15.29
CA LYS A 11 10.11 -3.52 15.63
C LYS A 11 9.69 -3.65 17.09
N GLU A 12 10.47 -3.08 18.01
CA GLU A 12 10.16 -3.12 19.45
C GLU A 12 8.89 -2.34 19.80
N LEU A 13 8.69 -1.16 19.21
CA LEU A 13 7.56 -0.29 19.51
C LEU A 13 6.25 -0.78 18.89
N LEU A 14 6.29 -1.23 17.64
CA LEU A 14 5.09 -1.54 16.86
C LEU A 14 4.76 -3.04 16.84
N SER A 15 5.68 -3.91 17.27
CA SER A 15 5.51 -5.37 17.21
C SER A 15 5.10 -5.87 15.81
N ILE A 16 5.67 -5.26 14.77
CA ILE A 16 5.39 -5.57 13.36
C ILE A 16 6.58 -6.26 12.70
N ASN A 17 6.27 -7.05 11.67
CA ASN A 17 7.28 -7.52 10.72
C ASN A 17 7.63 -6.38 9.76
N LEU A 18 8.93 -6.18 9.56
CA LEU A 18 9.44 -5.24 8.57
C LEU A 18 9.99 -6.03 7.40
N GLU A 19 9.46 -5.73 6.22
CA GLU A 19 9.95 -6.27 4.96
C GLU A 19 10.92 -5.31 4.29
N LYS A 20 11.85 -5.85 3.51
CA LYS A 20 12.93 -5.09 2.87
C LYS A 20 12.54 -4.49 1.53
N ASP A 21 11.48 -5.01 0.93
CA ASP A 21 11.00 -4.60 -0.38
C ASP A 21 9.46 -4.69 -0.45
N LEU A 22 8.90 -4.03 -1.46
CA LEU A 22 7.47 -3.92 -1.64
C LEU A 22 6.81 -5.28 -1.91
N LYS A 23 7.48 -6.20 -2.61
CA LYS A 23 6.86 -7.48 -3.01
C LYS A 23 6.62 -8.34 -1.79
N SER A 24 7.64 -8.50 -0.94
CA SER A 24 7.48 -9.21 0.34
C SER A 24 6.49 -8.52 1.26
N ALA A 25 6.40 -7.18 1.22
CA ALA A 25 5.47 -6.42 2.06
C ALA A 25 3.99 -6.62 1.70
N VAL A 26 3.67 -6.95 0.45
CA VAL A 26 2.27 -7.07 -0.04
C VAL A 26 1.83 -8.51 -0.27
N GLU A 27 2.74 -9.47 -0.25
CA GLU A 27 2.46 -10.88 -0.50
C GLU A 27 1.39 -11.42 0.47
N GLY A 28 0.34 -12.03 -0.08
CA GLY A 28 -0.79 -12.57 0.68
C GLY A 28 -1.64 -11.54 1.43
N SER A 29 -1.45 -10.24 1.17
CA SER A 29 -2.16 -9.19 1.91
C SER A 29 -3.60 -9.04 1.43
N ASP A 30 -4.54 -8.93 2.38
CA ASP A 30 -5.94 -8.56 2.13
C ASP A 30 -6.15 -7.04 2.06
N CYS A 31 -5.18 -6.27 2.55
CA CYS A 31 -5.22 -4.82 2.59
C CYS A 31 -3.82 -4.21 2.54
N ILE A 32 -3.66 -3.13 1.78
CA ILE A 32 -2.43 -2.33 1.69
C ILE A 32 -2.76 -0.91 2.11
N ALA A 33 -2.01 -0.36 3.08
CA ALA A 33 -2.18 1.01 3.55
C ALA A 33 -0.97 1.88 3.17
N LEU A 34 -1.19 2.89 2.32
CA LEU A 34 -0.17 3.87 1.97
C LEU A 34 -0.20 5.07 2.93
N ILE A 35 0.81 5.12 3.82
CA ILE A 35 0.90 6.15 4.88
C ILE A 35 1.89 7.28 4.52
N SER A 36 2.88 7.00 3.68
CA SER A 36 3.90 7.97 3.24
C SER A 36 3.90 8.13 1.71
N ALA A 37 4.18 9.35 1.24
CA ALA A 37 4.17 9.70 -0.18
C ALA A 37 5.58 9.62 -0.78
N HIS A 38 6.29 8.51 -0.56
CA HIS A 38 7.61 8.34 -1.17
C HIS A 38 7.47 8.26 -2.70
N PRO A 39 8.33 8.95 -3.47
CA PRO A 39 8.24 8.97 -4.93
C PRO A 39 8.28 7.59 -5.59
N GLU A 40 8.97 6.63 -4.96
CA GLU A 40 9.05 5.24 -5.41
C GLU A 40 7.69 4.56 -5.57
N PHE A 41 6.69 4.95 -4.76
CA PHE A 41 5.37 4.35 -4.84
C PHE A 41 4.57 4.81 -6.07
N LYS A 42 4.92 5.93 -6.70
CA LYS A 42 4.18 6.42 -7.88
C LYS A 42 4.33 5.57 -9.13
N ASN A 43 5.37 4.74 -9.19
CA ASN A 43 5.71 3.93 -10.35
C ASN A 43 5.53 2.43 -10.10
N VAL A 44 4.72 2.06 -9.10
CA VAL A 44 4.44 0.65 -8.82
C VAL A 44 3.50 0.07 -9.87
N SER A 45 3.77 -1.16 -10.29
CA SER A 45 2.86 -1.89 -11.17
C SER A 45 1.75 -2.52 -10.33
N PHE A 46 0.53 -2.00 -10.44
CA PHE A 46 -0.64 -2.60 -9.77
C PHE A 46 -0.96 -4.00 -10.30
N GLU A 47 -0.62 -4.31 -11.55
CA GLU A 47 -0.70 -5.66 -12.11
C GLU A 47 0.25 -6.62 -11.39
N GLU A 48 1.48 -6.21 -11.10
CA GLU A 48 2.39 -7.05 -10.32
C GLU A 48 1.90 -7.24 -8.88
N ILE A 49 1.37 -6.19 -8.26
CA ILE A 49 0.85 -6.25 -6.89
C ILE A 49 -0.38 -7.14 -6.82
N SER A 50 -1.30 -7.08 -7.79
CA SER A 50 -2.55 -7.85 -7.76
C SER A 50 -2.28 -9.36 -7.79
N ASN A 51 -1.23 -9.78 -8.50
CA ASN A 51 -0.76 -11.17 -8.56
C ASN A 51 -0.15 -11.67 -7.23
N LEU A 52 0.23 -10.79 -6.32
CA LEU A 52 0.83 -11.14 -5.02
C LEU A 52 -0.16 -11.07 -3.87
N THR A 53 -1.24 -10.30 -4.00
CA THR A 53 -2.23 -10.07 -2.94
C THR A 53 -3.39 -11.05 -2.96
N SER A 54 -4.16 -11.10 -1.87
CA SER A 54 -5.45 -11.81 -1.86
C SER A 54 -6.43 -11.22 -2.88
N PRO A 55 -7.37 -12.01 -3.43
CA PRO A 55 -8.44 -11.50 -4.28
C PRO A 55 -9.24 -10.38 -3.60
N ASN A 56 -9.58 -9.33 -4.35
CA ASN A 56 -10.27 -8.12 -3.84
C ASN A 56 -9.52 -7.39 -2.71
N CYS A 57 -8.19 -7.46 -2.69
CA CYS A 57 -7.37 -6.70 -1.75
C CYS A 57 -7.78 -5.21 -1.75
N THR A 58 -7.80 -4.59 -0.57
CA THR A 58 -8.16 -3.18 -0.43
C THR A 58 -6.91 -2.30 -0.36
N ILE A 59 -6.82 -1.29 -1.22
CA ILE A 59 -5.79 -0.24 -1.13
C ILE A 59 -6.37 0.97 -0.41
N VAL A 60 -5.79 1.33 0.73
CA VAL A 60 -6.08 2.54 1.50
C VAL A 60 -5.01 3.59 1.25
N ASP A 61 -5.35 4.61 0.46
CA ASP A 61 -4.45 5.69 0.10
C ASP A 61 -4.66 6.92 0.99
N GLY A 62 -3.77 7.04 1.98
CA GLY A 62 -3.72 8.16 2.92
C GLY A 62 -3.08 9.43 2.35
N ARG A 63 -2.47 9.37 1.17
CA ARG A 63 -1.63 10.44 0.60
C ARG A 63 -2.06 10.92 -0.76
N SER A 64 -3.14 10.38 -1.31
CA SER A 64 -3.60 10.71 -2.65
C SER A 64 -2.51 10.47 -3.70
N ALA A 65 -1.75 9.38 -3.55
CA ALA A 65 -0.61 9.08 -4.40
C ALA A 65 -0.99 8.33 -5.68
N PHE A 66 -2.11 7.60 -5.68
CA PHE A 66 -2.49 6.69 -6.77
C PHE A 66 -3.68 7.20 -7.57
N ASP A 67 -3.72 6.78 -8.85
CA ASP A 67 -4.90 6.97 -9.69
C ASP A 67 -5.96 5.91 -9.37
N ARG A 68 -7.21 6.34 -9.22
CA ARG A 68 -8.31 5.46 -8.84
C ARG A 68 -8.61 4.42 -9.92
N GLU A 69 -8.62 4.82 -11.17
CA GLU A 69 -9.03 3.95 -12.27
C GLU A 69 -7.95 2.91 -12.56
N GLU A 70 -6.68 3.30 -12.42
CA GLU A 70 -5.54 2.37 -12.51
C GLU A 70 -5.62 1.27 -11.45
N VAL A 71 -5.87 1.64 -10.19
CA VAL A 71 -6.00 0.68 -9.09
C VAL A 71 -7.19 -0.27 -9.31
N LYS A 72 -8.34 0.27 -9.71
CA LYS A 72 -9.55 -0.54 -9.92
C LYS A 72 -9.42 -1.51 -11.08
N LYS A 73 -8.77 -1.10 -12.17
CA LYS A 73 -8.56 -1.93 -13.34
C LYS A 73 -7.94 -3.29 -12.98
N GLU A 74 -7.09 -3.31 -11.94
CA GLU A 74 -6.36 -4.50 -11.50
C GLU A 74 -7.07 -5.31 -10.40
N GLY A 75 -8.34 -5.03 -10.09
CA GLY A 75 -9.11 -5.88 -9.15
C GLY A 75 -9.27 -5.33 -7.74
N PHE A 76 -8.64 -4.20 -7.40
CA PHE A 76 -8.60 -3.71 -6.03
C PHE A 76 -9.83 -2.89 -5.64
N ASP A 77 -10.24 -3.03 -4.39
CA ASP A 77 -11.04 -2.02 -3.71
C ASP A 77 -10.16 -0.83 -3.36
N TYR A 78 -10.62 0.40 -3.60
CA TYR A 78 -9.79 1.59 -3.39
C TYR A 78 -10.45 2.59 -2.44
N TRP A 79 -9.77 2.92 -1.35
CA TRP A 79 -10.20 3.92 -0.39
C TRP A 79 -9.21 5.08 -0.33
N ARG A 80 -9.64 6.26 -0.75
CA ARG A 80 -8.83 7.48 -0.69
C ARG A 80 -9.38 8.45 0.33
N ILE A 81 -8.52 8.94 1.20
CA ILE A 81 -8.88 9.95 2.19
C ILE A 81 -9.39 11.20 1.48
N GLY A 82 -10.55 11.71 1.92
CA GLY A 82 -11.22 12.87 1.32
C GLY A 82 -12.09 12.58 0.09
N LEU A 83 -12.00 11.39 -0.52
CA LEU A 83 -12.78 11.02 -1.72
C LEU A 83 -13.66 9.77 -1.55
N GLY A 84 -13.59 9.12 -0.40
CA GLY A 84 -14.41 7.95 -0.07
C GLY A 84 -13.92 6.65 -0.72
N ARG A 85 -14.73 5.60 -0.57
CA ARG A 85 -14.44 4.25 -1.05
C ARG A 85 -15.04 4.05 -2.45
N SER A 86 -14.24 3.45 -3.34
CA SER A 86 -14.69 2.85 -4.58
C SER A 86 -14.51 1.34 -4.48
N ARG A 87 -15.51 0.60 -4.96
CA ARG A 87 -15.43 -0.85 -5.11
C ARG A 87 -15.22 -1.22 -6.56
N ASN A 88 -14.59 -2.38 -6.78
CA ASN A 88 -14.58 -3.01 -8.10
C ASN A 88 -15.88 -3.78 -8.37
#